data_AF-A0A0W0VLQ9-F1
#
_entry.id   AF-A0A0W0VLQ9-F1
#
_cell.length_a   1.000
_cell.length_b   1.000
_cell.length_c   1.000
_cell.angle_alpha   90.00
_cell.angle_beta   90.00
_cell.angle_gamma   90.00
#
_symmetry.space_group_name_H-M   'P 1'
#
loop_
_entity.id
_entity.type
_entity.pdbx_description
1 polymer ?
#
loop_
_entity_poly.entity_id
_entity_poly.type
_entity_poly.pdbx_seq_one_letter_code
_entity_poly.pdbx_strand_id
1 'polypeptide(L)'
;MNQSLACKLADRLGAILSKRKIRCTVAESCTGGSLAAVLTEIPGASNWFERGFVTYSNESKHQLLGVPFGLIKSHGAVSDKVARLMAEGAILQSEAQVSVAITGIAGPGGGSTEKPIGTVWISWAGDLVPTESHCYHFKGDRSSIRRQAVEEALRGLIRRCDPANHPQIQYKGTERYFFALWPGQDTAESIHKLSESLFNNSGDCTLVSREKLHLTLFYLGKVYPDFLHLAKQAASQLKVKPFTLQITSANHWPRSRVRWLGIESIPEEMRKMIASLQQKLLSLGFRPETKPFIPHVTIARQCSQKYPSEEVKQITWQVSELCLVRSSSTTGGSDYEIVARWLLTDGREK
;
A
#
# COMPACT_ATOMS: atom_id res chain seq x y z
N MET A 1 -8.87 14.69 -37.79
CA MET A 1 -10.08 14.51 -36.95
C MET A 1 -9.83 15.17 -35.61
N ASN A 2 -10.71 16.07 -35.16
CA ASN A 2 -10.52 16.78 -33.89
C ASN A 2 -10.73 15.78 -32.75
N GLN A 3 -9.65 15.44 -32.03
CA GLN A 3 -9.70 14.45 -30.96
C GLN A 3 -10.65 14.91 -29.85
N SER A 4 -11.49 14.01 -29.31
CA SER A 4 -12.42 14.37 -28.24
C SER A 4 -11.67 14.89 -27.01
N LEU A 5 -12.32 15.73 -26.20
CA LEU A 5 -11.73 16.24 -24.96
C LEU A 5 -11.28 15.11 -24.03
N ALA A 6 -12.09 14.04 -23.92
CA ALA A 6 -11.77 12.86 -23.13
C ALA A 6 -10.47 12.17 -23.62
N CYS A 7 -10.30 12.00 -24.94
CA CYS A 7 -9.07 11.42 -25.49
C CYS A 7 -7.84 12.31 -25.21
N LYS A 8 -7.97 13.64 -25.32
CA LYS A 8 -6.88 14.58 -24.98
C LYS A 8 -6.48 14.50 -23.51
N LEU A 9 -7.45 14.32 -22.62
CA LEU A 9 -7.20 14.12 -21.20
C LEU A 9 -6.53 12.76 -20.93
N ALA A 10 -6.99 11.70 -21.58
CA ALA A 10 -6.40 10.37 -21.45
C ALA A 10 -4.95 10.32 -21.97
N ASP A 11 -4.66 10.99 -23.09
CA ASP A 11 -3.29 11.13 -23.61
C ASP A 11 -2.37 11.82 -22.59
N ARG A 12 -2.80 12.96 -22.04
CA ARG A 12 -2.06 13.66 -20.97
C ARG A 12 -1.86 12.78 -19.74
N LEU A 13 -2.89 12.06 -19.31
CA LEU A 13 -2.78 11.14 -18.18
C LEU A 13 -1.75 10.05 -18.47
N GLY A 14 -1.80 9.44 -19.65
CA GLY A 14 -0.85 8.40 -20.08
C GLY A 14 0.59 8.87 -20.05
N ALA A 15 0.86 10.10 -20.49
CA ALA A 15 2.19 10.71 -20.42
C ALA A 15 2.68 10.87 -18.97
N ILE A 16 1.83 11.33 -18.05
CA ILE A 16 2.16 11.49 -16.63
C ILE A 16 2.48 10.13 -15.99
N LEU A 17 1.60 9.15 -16.15
CA LEU A 17 1.73 7.83 -15.53
C LEU A 17 2.95 7.07 -16.07
N SER A 18 3.18 7.13 -17.38
CA SER A 18 4.34 6.51 -18.03
C SER A 18 5.67 7.09 -17.52
N LYS A 19 5.77 8.43 -17.43
CA LYS A 19 6.96 9.10 -16.89
C LYS A 19 7.23 8.70 -15.44
N ARG A 20 6.17 8.50 -14.66
CA ARG A 20 6.24 8.09 -13.25
C ARG A 20 6.39 6.57 -13.05
N LYS A 21 6.28 5.76 -14.11
CA LYS A 21 6.28 4.29 -14.06
C LYS A 21 5.24 3.72 -13.10
N ILE A 22 4.06 4.33 -13.08
CA ILE A 22 2.90 3.84 -12.31
C ILE A 22 1.75 3.53 -13.28
N ARG A 23 0.83 2.67 -12.84
CA ARG A 23 -0.35 2.25 -13.58
C ARG A 23 -1.62 2.70 -12.89
N CYS A 24 -2.68 2.92 -13.67
CA CYS A 24 -4.03 3.19 -13.19
C CYS A 24 -5.00 2.03 -13.46
N THR A 25 -6.04 1.95 -12.66
CA THR A 25 -7.21 1.08 -12.87
C THR A 25 -8.51 1.90 -12.72
N VAL A 26 -9.62 1.41 -13.25
CA VAL A 26 -10.91 2.12 -13.21
C VAL A 26 -12.04 1.22 -12.73
N ALA A 27 -12.99 1.76 -11.97
CA ALA A 27 -14.23 1.10 -11.58
C ALA A 27 -15.44 1.89 -12.06
N GLU A 28 -16.21 1.33 -12.99
CA GLU A 28 -17.32 2.00 -13.65
C GLU A 28 -18.66 1.35 -13.31
N SER A 29 -19.67 2.16 -13.01
CA SER A 29 -21.07 1.72 -12.95
C SER A 29 -21.84 2.39 -14.11
N CYS A 30 -22.30 3.63 -13.94
CA CYS A 30 -23.19 4.29 -14.91
C CYS A 30 -22.52 4.63 -16.26
N THR A 31 -21.20 4.68 -16.32
CA THR A 31 -20.43 4.93 -17.56
C THR A 31 -20.22 3.67 -18.40
N GLY A 32 -20.43 2.48 -17.83
CA GLY A 32 -20.55 1.23 -18.60
C GLY A 32 -19.33 0.87 -19.45
N GLY A 33 -18.12 1.19 -19.00
CA GLY A 33 -16.88 0.91 -19.74
C GLY A 33 -16.40 2.06 -20.63
N SER A 34 -17.11 3.19 -20.68
CA SER A 34 -16.71 4.34 -21.50
C SER A 34 -15.39 4.95 -21.07
N LEU A 35 -15.07 4.97 -19.77
CA LEU A 35 -13.77 5.46 -19.33
C LEU A 35 -12.67 4.51 -19.79
N ALA A 36 -12.81 3.21 -19.54
CA ALA A 36 -11.86 2.20 -20.00
C ALA A 36 -11.65 2.27 -21.52
N ALA A 37 -12.74 2.42 -22.30
CA ALA A 37 -12.67 2.58 -23.75
C ALA A 37 -11.79 3.77 -24.16
N VAL A 38 -12.03 4.95 -23.58
CA VAL A 38 -11.23 6.16 -23.85
C VAL A 38 -9.76 5.97 -23.46
N LEU A 39 -9.47 5.30 -22.35
CA LEU A 39 -8.08 5.00 -21.96
C LEU A 39 -7.39 4.08 -22.97
N THR A 40 -8.10 3.07 -23.48
CA THR A 40 -7.56 2.09 -24.44
C THR A 40 -7.44 2.62 -25.88
N GLU A 41 -8.06 3.76 -26.19
CA GLU A 41 -7.86 4.44 -27.48
C GLU A 41 -6.46 5.07 -27.61
N ILE A 42 -5.77 5.29 -26.49
CA ILE A 42 -4.45 5.93 -26.47
C ILE A 42 -3.36 4.90 -26.83
N PRO A 43 -2.55 5.14 -27.86
CA PRO A 43 -1.43 4.26 -28.18
C PRO A 43 -0.49 4.07 -26.99
N GLY A 44 -0.12 2.81 -26.72
CA GLY A 44 0.74 2.47 -25.58
C GLY A 44 0.03 2.43 -24.21
N ALA A 45 -1.31 2.47 -24.18
CA ALA A 45 -2.08 2.34 -22.94
C ALA A 45 -1.70 1.11 -22.09
N SER A 46 -1.25 0.01 -22.70
CA SER A 46 -0.78 -1.19 -21.97
C SER A 46 0.35 -0.94 -20.98
N ASN A 47 1.10 0.17 -21.12
CA ASN A 47 2.19 0.52 -20.20
C ASN A 47 1.69 1.17 -18.90
N TRP A 48 0.49 1.73 -18.88
CA TRP A 48 0.02 2.59 -17.79
C TRP A 48 -1.45 2.38 -17.40
N PHE A 49 -2.25 1.71 -18.22
CA PHE A 49 -3.60 1.25 -17.87
C PHE A 49 -3.57 -0.25 -17.63
N GLU A 50 -3.94 -0.69 -16.43
CA GLU A 50 -3.79 -2.08 -16.01
C GLU A 50 -5.07 -2.90 -16.26
N ARG A 51 -6.20 -2.49 -15.68
CA ARG A 51 -7.52 -3.12 -15.90
C ARG A 51 -8.67 -2.17 -15.61
N GLY A 52 -9.86 -2.53 -16.08
CA GLY A 52 -11.12 -1.88 -15.74
C GLY A 52 -12.13 -2.86 -15.13
N PHE A 53 -12.92 -2.38 -14.18
CA PHE A 53 -14.04 -3.09 -13.57
C PHE A 53 -15.34 -2.41 -13.98
N VAL A 54 -16.26 -3.13 -14.62
CA VAL A 54 -17.63 -2.64 -14.83
C VAL A 54 -18.54 -3.31 -13.81
N THR A 55 -18.91 -2.58 -12.76
CA THR A 55 -19.68 -3.07 -11.60
C THR A 55 -21.05 -2.41 -11.52
N TYR A 56 -21.91 -2.71 -12.49
CA TYR A 56 -23.22 -2.07 -12.62
C TYR A 56 -24.17 -2.42 -11.47
N SER A 57 -24.24 -3.70 -11.08
CA SER A 57 -25.11 -4.19 -10.01
C SER A 57 -24.51 -3.99 -8.61
N ASN A 58 -25.32 -4.09 -7.57
CA ASN A 58 -24.83 -4.04 -6.18
C ASN A 58 -23.96 -5.27 -5.87
N GLU A 59 -24.32 -6.42 -6.45
CA GLU A 59 -23.63 -7.69 -6.31
C GLU A 59 -22.23 -7.61 -6.90
N SER A 60 -22.08 -7.01 -8.09
CA SER A 60 -20.77 -6.84 -8.73
C SER A 60 -19.86 -5.87 -7.95
N LYS A 61 -20.42 -4.79 -7.37
CA LYS A 61 -19.66 -3.89 -6.46
C LYS A 61 -19.14 -4.65 -5.24
N HIS A 62 -19.96 -5.56 -4.70
CA HIS A 62 -19.56 -6.39 -3.57
C HIS A 62 -18.49 -7.42 -3.95
N GLN A 63 -18.77 -8.23 -4.97
CA GLN A 63 -17.92 -9.36 -5.36
C GLN A 63 -16.57 -8.93 -5.93
N LEU A 64 -16.56 -7.89 -6.79
CA LEU A 64 -15.37 -7.51 -7.53
C LEU A 64 -14.56 -6.40 -6.85
N LEU A 65 -15.20 -5.58 -5.99
CA LEU A 65 -14.55 -4.43 -5.35
C LEU A 65 -14.63 -4.46 -3.82
N GLY A 66 -15.24 -5.49 -3.22
CA GLY A 66 -15.31 -5.65 -1.77
C GLY A 66 -16.23 -4.65 -1.07
N VAL A 67 -17.12 -3.95 -1.79
CA VAL A 67 -18.05 -2.99 -1.17
C VAL A 67 -19.06 -3.74 -0.30
N PRO A 68 -19.17 -3.45 1.02
CA PRO A 68 -20.11 -4.17 1.89
C PRO A 68 -21.57 -3.92 1.52
N PHE A 69 -22.39 -4.98 1.43
CA PHE A 69 -23.83 -4.85 1.15
C PHE A 69 -24.56 -3.97 2.16
N GLY A 70 -24.21 -4.05 3.45
CA GLY A 70 -24.81 -3.21 4.49
C GLY A 70 -24.61 -1.71 4.23
N LEU A 71 -23.48 -1.33 3.63
CA LEU A 71 -23.19 0.04 3.25
C LEU A 71 -24.04 0.48 2.04
N ILE A 72 -24.15 -0.40 1.03
CA ILE A 72 -24.98 -0.14 -0.15
C ILE A 72 -26.46 0.00 0.26
N LYS A 73 -26.94 -0.83 1.17
CA LYS A 73 -28.33 -0.78 1.67
C LYS A 73 -28.62 0.50 2.45
N SER A 74 -27.68 0.97 3.26
CA SER A 74 -27.86 2.15 4.11
C SER A 74 -27.68 3.48 3.39
N HIS A 75 -26.76 3.55 2.41
CA HIS A 75 -26.41 4.82 1.75
C HIS A 75 -26.82 4.89 0.27
N GLY A 76 -27.20 3.76 -0.31
CA GLY A 76 -27.44 3.59 -1.74
C GLY A 76 -26.14 3.47 -2.54
N ALA A 77 -26.22 2.85 -3.72
CA ALA A 77 -25.10 2.64 -4.63
C ALA A 77 -24.48 3.96 -5.16
N VAL A 78 -25.24 5.04 -5.15
CA VAL A 78 -24.82 6.39 -5.57
C VAL A 78 -24.62 7.23 -4.31
N SER A 79 -23.43 7.12 -3.71
CA SER A 79 -23.05 7.80 -2.48
C SER A 79 -21.52 7.93 -2.38
N ASP A 80 -21.05 8.89 -1.57
CA ASP A 80 -19.63 9.07 -1.21
C ASP A 80 -18.99 7.76 -0.76
N LYS A 81 -19.58 7.10 0.25
CA LYS A 81 -19.01 5.91 0.87
C LYS A 81 -18.85 4.75 -0.11
N VAL A 82 -19.83 4.55 -1.00
CA VAL A 82 -19.75 3.50 -2.02
C VAL A 82 -18.70 3.85 -3.08
N ALA A 83 -18.65 5.10 -3.55
CA ALA A 83 -17.67 5.53 -4.54
C ALA A 83 -16.23 5.37 -4.02
N ARG A 84 -15.96 5.75 -2.77
CA ARG A 84 -14.66 5.58 -2.10
C ARG A 84 -14.23 4.11 -2.05
N LEU A 85 -15.10 3.23 -1.56
CA LEU A 85 -14.79 1.81 -1.48
C LEU A 85 -14.67 1.15 -2.85
N MET A 86 -15.38 1.62 -3.86
CA MET A 86 -15.17 1.16 -5.24
C MET A 86 -13.77 1.53 -5.74
N ALA A 87 -13.30 2.75 -5.48
CA ALA A 87 -11.96 3.19 -5.91
C ALA A 87 -10.85 2.44 -5.17
N GLU A 88 -10.96 2.33 -3.85
CA GLU A 88 -10.02 1.58 -3.02
C GLU A 88 -10.02 0.09 -3.36
N GLY A 89 -11.21 -0.50 -3.55
CA GLY A 89 -11.39 -1.88 -3.98
C GLY A 89 -10.74 -2.16 -5.33
N ALA A 90 -10.86 -1.23 -6.29
CA ALA A 90 -10.20 -1.38 -7.60
C ALA A 90 -8.68 -1.43 -7.46
N ILE A 91 -8.11 -0.61 -6.56
CA ILE A 91 -6.69 -0.71 -6.22
C ILE A 91 -6.42 -2.08 -5.59
N LEU A 92 -7.14 -2.49 -4.56
CA LEU A 92 -6.87 -3.79 -3.90
C LEU A 92 -6.95 -5.00 -4.83
N GLN A 93 -7.74 -4.91 -5.90
CA GLN A 93 -7.97 -5.98 -6.88
C GLN A 93 -7.17 -5.81 -8.18
N SER A 94 -6.17 -4.94 -8.18
CA SER A 94 -5.29 -4.69 -9.33
C SER A 94 -3.84 -4.48 -8.89
N GLU A 95 -2.94 -4.46 -9.87
CA GLU A 95 -1.56 -4.09 -9.63
C GLU A 95 -1.28 -2.59 -9.88
N ALA A 96 -2.34 -1.78 -10.02
CA ALA A 96 -2.26 -0.34 -10.22
C ALA A 96 -1.94 0.42 -8.92
N GLN A 97 -1.36 1.61 -9.02
CA GLN A 97 -1.06 2.48 -7.88
C GLN A 97 -2.12 3.56 -7.67
N VAL A 98 -2.95 3.83 -8.68
CA VAL A 98 -4.00 4.84 -8.64
C VAL A 98 -5.28 4.30 -9.27
N SER A 99 -6.42 4.79 -8.81
CA SER A 99 -7.70 4.42 -9.39
C SER A 99 -8.69 5.58 -9.42
N VAL A 100 -9.73 5.39 -10.23
CA VAL A 100 -10.94 6.20 -10.18
C VAL A 100 -12.17 5.30 -10.23
N ALA A 101 -13.19 5.62 -9.44
CA ALA A 101 -14.49 4.98 -9.45
C ALA A 101 -15.60 5.97 -9.82
N ILE A 102 -16.58 5.51 -10.61
CA ILE A 102 -17.75 6.29 -11.04
C ILE A 102 -19.03 5.52 -10.73
N THR A 103 -19.90 6.11 -9.90
CA THR A 103 -21.24 5.59 -9.62
C THR A 103 -22.28 6.72 -9.65
N GLY A 104 -23.38 6.54 -10.38
CA GLY A 104 -24.30 7.64 -10.65
C GLY A 104 -25.58 7.25 -11.36
N ILE A 105 -26.44 8.25 -11.56
CA ILE A 105 -27.77 8.13 -12.17
C ILE A 105 -27.76 8.87 -13.49
N ALA A 106 -27.45 8.17 -14.59
CA ALA A 106 -27.39 8.78 -15.91
C ALA A 106 -28.76 8.93 -16.60
N GLY A 107 -29.84 8.37 -16.03
CA GLY A 107 -31.19 8.47 -16.60
C GLY A 107 -31.50 7.46 -17.72
N PRO A 108 -32.69 7.55 -18.35
CA PRO A 108 -33.73 8.57 -18.09
C PRO A 108 -34.57 8.32 -16.84
N GLY A 109 -34.39 7.19 -16.14
CA GLY A 109 -35.05 6.88 -14.87
C GLY A 109 -34.06 6.73 -13.70
N GLY A 110 -34.58 6.33 -12.53
CA GLY A 110 -33.78 6.02 -11.34
C GLY A 110 -33.35 7.21 -10.49
N GLY A 111 -33.74 8.43 -10.87
CA GLY A 111 -33.56 9.62 -10.04
C GLY A 111 -34.65 9.75 -8.97
N SER A 112 -34.33 10.48 -7.91
CA SER A 112 -35.26 10.92 -6.87
C SER A 112 -35.12 12.42 -6.62
N THR A 113 -35.97 13.00 -5.78
CA THR A 113 -35.84 14.40 -5.33
C THR A 113 -34.49 14.67 -4.67
N GLU A 114 -33.99 13.71 -3.87
CA GLU A 114 -32.70 13.82 -3.17
C GLU A 114 -31.51 13.55 -4.09
N LYS A 115 -31.66 12.64 -5.06
CA LYS A 115 -30.61 12.23 -6.01
C LYS A 115 -31.17 12.29 -7.42
N PRO A 116 -31.31 13.48 -8.03
CA PRO A 116 -31.88 13.61 -9.35
C PRO A 116 -31.00 12.96 -10.42
N ILE A 117 -31.57 12.73 -11.60
CA ILE A 117 -30.80 12.34 -12.78
C ILE A 117 -29.66 13.36 -13.00
N GLY A 118 -28.48 12.84 -13.32
CA GLY A 118 -27.24 13.62 -13.38
C GLY A 118 -26.40 13.58 -12.10
N THR A 119 -26.94 13.05 -11.00
CA THR A 119 -26.16 12.82 -9.77
C THR A 119 -25.13 11.72 -9.99
N VAL A 120 -23.85 12.06 -9.94
CA VAL A 120 -22.72 11.14 -10.11
C VAL A 120 -21.69 11.39 -9.03
N TRP A 121 -21.36 10.34 -8.28
CA TRP A 121 -20.19 10.33 -7.41
C TRP A 121 -18.98 9.80 -8.16
N ILE A 122 -17.89 10.56 -8.07
CA ILE A 122 -16.59 10.17 -8.60
C ILE A 122 -15.62 10.13 -7.43
N SER A 123 -14.80 9.08 -7.34
CA SER A 123 -13.80 8.95 -6.29
C SER A 123 -12.46 8.53 -6.85
N TRP A 124 -11.39 9.13 -6.34
CA TRP A 124 -10.01 8.83 -6.73
C TRP A 124 -9.25 8.32 -5.52
N ALA A 125 -8.55 7.20 -5.69
CA ALA A 125 -7.74 6.58 -4.65
C ALA A 125 -6.30 6.40 -5.14
N GLY A 126 -5.41 6.12 -4.18
CA GLY A 126 -4.01 5.83 -4.46
C GLY A 126 -3.09 7.05 -4.48
N ASP A 127 -1.91 6.87 -5.07
CA ASP A 127 -0.83 7.85 -5.13
C ASP A 127 -0.27 8.33 -3.78
N LEU A 128 -0.35 7.47 -2.76
CA LEU A 128 0.14 7.75 -1.41
C LEU A 128 -0.55 8.94 -0.71
N VAL A 129 -1.75 9.31 -1.17
CA VAL A 129 -2.60 10.35 -0.56
C VAL A 129 -3.99 9.80 -0.25
N PRO A 130 -4.77 10.43 0.65
CA PRO A 130 -6.09 9.94 1.03
C PRO A 130 -7.06 9.85 -0.16
N THR A 131 -8.00 8.89 -0.09
CA THR A 131 -9.08 8.79 -1.06
C THR A 131 -9.93 10.06 -1.05
N GLU A 132 -10.20 10.60 -2.23
CA GLU A 132 -11.02 11.79 -2.43
C GLU A 132 -12.31 11.40 -3.16
N SER A 133 -13.43 12.04 -2.85
CA SER A 133 -14.68 11.83 -3.59
C SER A 133 -15.50 13.10 -3.67
N HIS A 134 -16.16 13.30 -4.82
CA HIS A 134 -16.98 14.47 -5.12
C HIS A 134 -18.31 14.05 -5.76
N CYS A 135 -19.36 14.77 -5.39
CA CYS A 135 -20.69 14.65 -5.99
C CYS A 135 -20.85 15.70 -7.08
N TYR A 136 -21.20 15.26 -8.28
CA TYR A 136 -21.50 16.10 -9.42
C TYR A 136 -22.97 16.00 -9.81
N HIS A 137 -23.52 17.10 -10.32
CA HIS A 137 -24.87 17.15 -10.88
C HIS A 137 -24.78 17.57 -12.35
N PHE A 138 -24.45 16.60 -13.21
CA PHE A 138 -24.29 16.83 -14.65
C PHE A 138 -25.63 17.07 -15.33
N LYS A 139 -25.59 17.80 -16.45
CA LYS A 139 -26.78 18.19 -17.23
C LYS A 139 -26.82 17.50 -18.59
N GLY A 140 -28.03 17.38 -19.13
CA GLY A 140 -28.30 16.78 -20.43
C GLY A 140 -28.80 15.35 -20.34
N ASP A 141 -28.76 14.65 -21.46
CA ASP A 141 -29.22 13.26 -21.59
C ASP A 141 -28.21 12.26 -21.00
N ARG A 142 -28.57 10.96 -21.06
CA ARG A 142 -27.74 9.86 -20.57
C ARG A 142 -26.34 9.84 -21.18
N SER A 143 -26.22 10.19 -22.46
CA SER A 143 -24.92 10.21 -23.16
C SER A 143 -24.06 11.37 -22.68
N SER A 144 -24.66 12.56 -22.54
CA SER A 144 -24.03 13.77 -22.02
C SER A 144 -23.52 13.59 -20.59
N ILE A 145 -24.35 13.02 -19.70
CA ILE A 145 -23.97 12.77 -18.30
C ILE A 145 -22.79 11.81 -18.22
N ARG A 146 -22.82 10.71 -18.99
CA ARG A 146 -21.70 9.74 -19.03
C ARG A 146 -20.41 10.37 -19.52
N ARG A 147 -20.46 11.17 -20.59
CA ARG A 147 -19.29 11.85 -21.14
C ARG A 147 -18.67 12.84 -20.15
N GLN A 148 -19.48 13.69 -19.51
CA GLN A 148 -18.99 14.62 -18.48
C GLN A 148 -18.37 13.88 -17.30
N ALA A 149 -18.97 12.77 -16.85
CA ALA A 149 -18.40 11.95 -15.78
C ALA A 149 -17.03 11.35 -16.15
N VAL A 150 -16.86 10.87 -17.39
CA VAL A 150 -15.57 10.38 -17.90
C VAL A 150 -14.53 11.50 -17.92
N GLU A 151 -14.89 12.68 -18.43
CA GLU A 151 -13.99 13.83 -18.48
C GLU A 151 -13.53 14.27 -17.08
N GLU A 152 -14.45 14.40 -16.12
CA GLU A 152 -14.10 14.75 -14.74
C GLU A 152 -13.26 13.69 -14.05
N ALA A 153 -13.56 12.41 -14.27
CA ALA A 153 -12.75 11.29 -13.78
C ALA A 153 -11.28 11.40 -14.25
N LEU A 154 -11.06 11.70 -15.54
CA LEU A 154 -9.72 11.90 -16.09
C LEU A 154 -9.05 13.15 -15.51
N ARG A 155 -9.77 14.26 -15.36
CA ARG A 155 -9.24 15.48 -14.73
C ARG A 155 -8.77 15.24 -13.31
N GLY A 156 -9.54 14.51 -12.51
CA GLY A 156 -9.15 14.19 -11.14
C GLY A 156 -7.93 13.28 -11.07
N LEU A 157 -7.80 12.29 -11.96
CA LEU A 157 -6.58 11.48 -12.05
C LEU A 157 -5.36 12.32 -12.41
N ILE A 158 -5.49 13.22 -13.39
CA ILE A 158 -4.41 14.15 -13.76
C ILE A 158 -4.05 15.03 -12.57
N ARG A 159 -5.04 15.64 -11.90
CA ARG A 159 -4.80 16.49 -10.73
C ARG A 159 -4.02 15.75 -9.66
N ARG A 160 -4.44 14.53 -9.34
CA ARG A 160 -3.84 13.66 -8.33
C ARG A 160 -2.43 13.20 -8.69
N CYS A 161 -2.17 12.88 -9.97
CA CYS A 161 -0.93 12.21 -10.37
C CYS A 161 0.14 13.16 -10.92
N ASP A 162 -0.22 14.37 -11.33
CA ASP A 162 0.73 15.33 -11.91
C ASP A 162 1.59 15.94 -10.79
N PRO A 163 2.92 15.68 -10.77
CA PRO A 163 3.79 16.23 -9.73
C PRO A 163 3.77 17.76 -9.65
N ALA A 164 3.40 18.45 -10.74
CA ALA A 164 3.25 19.90 -10.74
C ALA A 164 2.16 20.41 -9.78
N ASN A 165 1.15 19.59 -9.49
CA ASN A 165 0.07 19.93 -8.54
C ASN A 165 0.44 19.62 -7.09
N HIS A 166 1.58 18.95 -6.89
CA HIS A 166 2.06 18.57 -5.58
C HIS A 166 3.50 19.05 -5.37
N PRO A 167 3.77 20.37 -5.35
CA PRO A 167 5.14 20.88 -5.17
C PRO A 167 5.73 20.54 -3.79
N GLN A 168 4.87 20.26 -2.79
CA GLN A 168 5.25 19.81 -1.44
C GLN A 168 5.79 18.36 -1.42
N ILE A 169 5.55 17.59 -2.49
CA ILE A 169 6.03 16.20 -2.73
C ILE A 169 7.49 16.25 -3.24
N GLN A 170 8.27 17.30 -2.95
CA GLN A 170 9.71 17.34 -3.20
C GLN A 170 10.47 16.77 -1.99
N TYR A 171 10.94 15.52 -2.08
CA TYR A 171 11.91 15.01 -1.12
C TYR A 171 13.22 15.79 -1.23
N LYS A 172 13.56 16.52 -0.18
CA LYS A 172 14.95 16.91 0.08
C LYS A 172 15.68 15.93 1.01
N GLY A 173 14.99 14.91 1.54
CA GLY A 173 15.57 13.93 2.48
C GLY A 173 16.17 12.68 1.83
N THR A 174 17.23 12.15 2.44
CA THR A 174 17.82 10.84 2.12
C THR A 174 17.19 9.70 2.92
N GLU A 175 16.35 10.02 3.89
CA GLU A 175 15.75 9.11 4.88
C GLU A 175 14.81 8.09 4.23
N ARG A 176 14.81 6.88 4.80
CA ARG A 176 13.94 5.78 4.39
C ARG A 176 13.21 5.22 5.61
N TYR A 177 11.99 4.75 5.43
CA TYR A 177 11.15 4.26 6.52
C TYR A 177 10.82 2.78 6.33
N PHE A 178 10.65 2.05 7.43
CA PHE A 178 10.19 0.66 7.41
C PHE A 178 9.50 0.29 8.73
N PHE A 179 8.59 -0.68 8.66
CA PHE A 179 7.99 -1.30 9.84
C PHE A 179 8.81 -2.52 10.26
N ALA A 180 9.03 -2.67 11.56
CA ALA A 180 9.82 -3.75 12.13
C ALA A 180 9.34 -4.18 13.51
N LEU A 181 9.72 -5.40 13.88
CA LEU A 181 9.71 -5.87 15.27
C LEU A 181 11.08 -5.58 15.87
N TRP A 182 11.07 -4.96 17.06
CA TRP A 182 12.29 -4.61 17.78
C TRP A 182 12.41 -5.44 19.06
N PRO A 183 13.51 -6.19 19.26
CA PRO A 183 13.65 -7.04 20.43
C PRO A 183 13.83 -6.21 21.69
N GLY A 184 13.30 -6.72 22.81
CA GLY A 184 13.64 -6.21 24.14
C GLY A 184 15.10 -6.50 24.48
N GLN A 185 15.61 -5.89 25.55
CA GLN A 185 17.02 -5.97 25.94
C GLN A 185 17.52 -7.41 26.09
N ASP A 186 16.79 -8.27 26.81
CA ASP A 186 17.20 -9.66 27.04
C ASP A 186 17.25 -10.50 25.75
N THR A 187 16.28 -10.30 24.86
CA THR A 187 16.25 -10.97 23.57
C THR A 187 17.37 -10.46 22.66
N ALA A 188 17.60 -9.15 22.61
CA ALA A 188 18.68 -8.55 21.83
C ALA A 188 20.05 -9.05 22.30
N GLU A 189 20.26 -9.11 23.61
CA GLU A 189 21.47 -9.67 24.25
C GLU A 189 21.66 -11.14 23.88
N SER A 190 20.59 -11.94 23.94
CA SER A 190 20.63 -13.37 23.58
C SER A 190 20.99 -13.58 22.11
N ILE A 191 20.38 -12.79 21.21
CA ILE A 191 20.66 -12.85 19.76
C ILE A 191 22.11 -12.43 19.49
N HIS A 192 22.59 -11.37 20.16
CA HIS A 192 23.95 -10.89 19.96
C HIS A 192 25.00 -11.88 20.46
N LYS A 193 24.83 -12.46 21.65
CA LYS A 193 25.70 -13.54 22.15
C LYS A 193 25.73 -14.75 21.22
N LEU A 194 24.57 -15.16 20.72
CA LEU A 194 24.51 -16.22 19.71
C LEU A 194 25.29 -15.82 18.46
N SER A 195 25.13 -14.57 18.00
CA SER A 195 25.87 -14.04 16.85
C SER A 195 27.38 -14.13 17.08
N GLU A 196 27.89 -13.65 18.21
CA GLU A 196 29.33 -13.76 18.54
C GLU A 196 29.82 -15.22 18.53
N SER A 197 29.04 -16.14 19.11
CA SER A 197 29.39 -17.57 19.16
C SER A 197 29.44 -18.24 17.78
N LEU A 198 28.66 -17.74 16.82
CA LEU A 198 28.68 -18.23 15.43
C LEU A 198 29.93 -17.77 14.67
N PHE A 199 30.63 -16.74 15.16
CA PHE A 199 31.70 -16.09 14.40
C PHE A 199 33.11 -16.15 14.99
N ASN A 200 33.35 -16.68 16.21
CA ASN A 200 34.68 -17.04 16.76
C ASN A 200 35.90 -16.25 16.22
N ASN A 201 35.81 -14.91 16.13
CA ASN A 201 36.83 -14.00 15.58
C ASN A 201 37.18 -14.13 14.08
N SER A 202 36.32 -14.70 13.23
CA SER A 202 36.47 -14.61 11.77
C SER A 202 36.26 -13.15 11.34
N GLY A 203 37.33 -12.46 10.93
CA GLY A 203 37.29 -11.05 10.46
C GLY A 203 36.56 -10.83 9.12
N ASP A 204 35.82 -11.83 8.63
CA ASP A 204 35.12 -11.81 7.35
C ASP A 204 33.75 -11.12 7.41
N CYS A 205 33.17 -11.01 8.60
CA CYS A 205 31.84 -10.43 8.82
C CYS A 205 31.90 -9.23 9.76
N THR A 206 31.04 -8.24 9.51
CA THR A 206 30.73 -7.17 10.46
C THR A 206 29.46 -7.52 11.21
N LEU A 207 29.56 -7.74 12.52
CA LEU A 207 28.40 -8.03 13.37
C LEU A 207 27.47 -6.83 13.46
N VAL A 208 26.17 -7.11 13.53
CA VAL A 208 25.14 -6.10 13.83
C VAL A 208 25.15 -5.85 15.34
N SER A 209 25.25 -4.58 15.73
CA SER A 209 25.20 -4.20 17.15
C SER A 209 23.83 -4.51 17.76
N ARG A 210 23.80 -4.74 19.07
CA ARG A 210 22.57 -5.11 19.81
C ARG A 210 21.42 -4.15 19.54
N GLU A 211 21.75 -2.87 19.49
CA GLU A 211 20.79 -1.77 19.32
C GLU A 211 20.19 -1.75 17.93
N LYS A 212 20.80 -2.42 16.94
CA LYS A 212 20.34 -2.46 15.54
C LYS A 212 19.68 -3.78 15.17
N LEU A 213 19.61 -4.77 16.07
CA LEU A 213 18.94 -6.04 15.81
C LEU A 213 17.43 -5.83 15.69
N HIS A 214 16.84 -6.33 14.61
CA HIS A 214 15.41 -6.20 14.35
C HIS A 214 14.96 -7.22 13.31
N LEU A 215 13.64 -7.45 13.24
CA LEU A 215 13.00 -8.18 12.16
C LEU A 215 12.18 -7.19 11.33
N THR A 216 12.63 -6.91 10.10
CA THR A 216 11.89 -6.02 9.19
C THR A 216 10.62 -6.72 8.68
N LEU A 217 9.47 -6.05 8.78
CA LEU A 217 8.21 -6.53 8.21
C LEU A 217 8.02 -6.03 6.79
N PHE A 218 8.02 -4.70 6.60
CA PHE A 218 7.85 -4.07 5.29
C PHE A 218 8.65 -2.78 5.17
N TYR A 219 9.30 -2.61 4.03
CA TYR A 219 10.08 -1.43 3.71
C TYR A 219 9.22 -0.41 2.96
N LEU A 220 9.02 0.77 3.54
CA LEU A 220 8.28 1.87 2.91
C LEU A 220 9.19 2.67 1.95
N GLY A 221 10.49 2.70 2.22
CA GLY A 221 11.44 3.48 1.45
C GLY A 221 11.29 4.97 1.70
N LYS A 222 11.50 5.78 0.66
CA LYS A 222 11.32 7.24 0.76
C LYS A 222 9.82 7.53 0.64
N VAL A 223 9.21 8.03 1.71
CA VAL A 223 7.77 8.33 1.79
C VAL A 223 7.49 9.77 2.26
N TYR A 224 6.44 10.39 1.70
CA TYR A 224 6.13 11.81 1.95
C TYR A 224 5.68 11.97 3.40
N PRO A 225 5.88 13.14 4.03
CA PRO A 225 5.41 13.37 5.40
C PRO A 225 3.92 13.04 5.61
N ASP A 226 3.07 13.39 4.64
CA ASP A 226 1.63 13.10 4.69
C ASP A 226 1.35 11.59 4.63
N PHE A 227 2.03 10.86 3.72
CA PHE A 227 1.92 9.41 3.68
C PHE A 227 2.45 8.76 4.96
N LEU A 228 3.53 9.30 5.54
CA LEU A 228 4.07 8.80 6.80
C LEU A 228 3.06 8.96 7.93
N HIS A 229 2.32 10.07 7.97
CA HIS A 229 1.21 10.26 8.89
C HIS A 229 0.11 9.23 8.68
N LEU A 230 -0.28 8.96 7.43
CA LEU A 230 -1.27 7.93 7.10
C LEU A 230 -0.80 6.51 7.46
N ALA A 231 0.47 6.19 7.23
CA ALA A 231 1.06 4.91 7.61
C ALA A 231 1.06 4.73 9.14
N LYS A 232 1.36 5.80 9.90
CA LYS A 232 1.24 5.80 11.37
C LYS A 232 -0.20 5.57 11.82
N GLN A 233 -1.17 6.20 11.17
CA GLN A 233 -2.60 6.00 11.46
C GLN A 233 -3.08 4.58 11.11
N ALA A 234 -2.58 4.00 10.01
CA ALA A 234 -2.89 2.63 9.64
C ALA A 234 -2.40 1.64 10.71
N ALA A 235 -1.19 1.86 11.24
CA ALA A 235 -0.59 1.08 12.31
C ALA A 235 -1.33 1.25 13.65
N SER A 236 -1.79 2.46 14.00
CA SER A 236 -2.50 2.72 15.26
C SER A 236 -3.85 2.03 15.37
N GLN A 237 -4.42 1.61 14.24
CA GLN A 237 -5.70 0.92 14.17
C GLN A 237 -5.55 -0.61 14.12
N LEU A 238 -4.33 -1.15 14.29
CA LEU A 238 -4.11 -2.59 14.33
C LEU A 238 -4.65 -3.17 15.63
N LYS A 239 -5.39 -4.28 15.52
CA LYS A 239 -5.91 -5.05 16.65
C LYS A 239 -5.33 -6.45 16.60
N VAL A 240 -4.16 -6.62 17.20
CA VAL A 240 -3.39 -7.86 17.17
C VAL A 240 -2.83 -8.12 18.55
N LYS A 241 -3.01 -9.35 19.05
CA LYS A 241 -2.47 -9.79 20.34
C LYS A 241 -0.94 -9.88 20.31
N PRO A 242 -0.25 -9.66 21.43
CA PRO A 242 1.14 -10.06 21.56
C PRO A 242 1.33 -11.54 21.20
N PHE A 243 2.49 -11.87 20.64
CA PHE A 243 2.81 -13.22 20.18
C PHE A 243 4.29 -13.54 20.41
N THR A 244 4.64 -14.80 20.29
CA THR A 244 6.00 -15.29 20.50
C THR A 244 6.63 -15.73 19.19
N LEU A 245 7.89 -15.35 18.96
CA LEU A 245 8.72 -15.87 17.88
C LEU A 245 9.76 -16.85 18.45
N GLN A 246 10.01 -17.93 17.71
CA GLN A 246 11.08 -18.89 18.02
C GLN A 246 12.15 -18.80 16.94
N ILE A 247 13.33 -18.31 17.32
CA ILE A 247 14.50 -18.26 16.45
C ILE A 247 15.26 -19.57 16.61
N THR A 248 15.42 -20.33 15.51
CA THR A 248 15.90 -21.72 15.56
C THR A 248 16.99 -22.04 14.55
N SER A 249 17.25 -21.17 13.56
CA SER A 249 18.28 -21.42 12.55
C SER A 249 19.15 -20.19 12.25
N ALA A 250 20.39 -20.44 11.84
CA ALA A 250 21.26 -19.45 11.22
C ALA A 250 21.46 -19.77 9.73
N ASN A 251 21.33 -18.76 8.90
CA ASN A 251 21.32 -18.87 7.45
C ASN A 251 22.16 -17.76 6.81
N HIS A 252 22.46 -17.92 5.53
CA HIS A 252 23.29 -16.98 4.79
C HIS A 252 22.69 -16.67 3.42
N TRP A 253 22.76 -15.40 3.02
CA TRP A 253 22.53 -14.98 1.64
C TRP A 253 23.86 -14.61 0.98
N PRO A 254 24.42 -15.49 0.14
CA PRO A 254 25.71 -15.25 -0.51
C PRO A 254 25.74 -13.97 -1.36
N ARG A 255 24.64 -13.69 -2.07
CA ARG A 255 24.58 -12.57 -3.01
C ARG A 255 24.56 -11.21 -2.31
N SER A 256 23.88 -11.11 -1.18
CA SER A 256 23.83 -9.87 -0.37
C SER A 256 24.90 -9.84 0.73
N ARG A 257 25.66 -10.94 0.91
CA ARG A 257 26.71 -11.08 1.94
C ARG A 257 26.17 -10.83 3.36
N VAL A 258 25.04 -11.46 3.66
CA VAL A 258 24.32 -11.30 4.94
C VAL A 258 24.21 -12.65 5.64
N ARG A 259 24.53 -12.68 6.94
CA ARG A 259 24.13 -13.77 7.84
C ARG A 259 22.91 -13.33 8.63
N TRP A 260 21.95 -14.22 8.77
CA TRP A 260 20.67 -13.92 9.40
C TRP A 260 20.13 -15.11 10.16
N LEU A 261 19.35 -14.83 11.20
CA LEU A 261 18.63 -15.84 11.96
C LEU A 261 17.21 -15.98 11.44
N GLY A 262 16.78 -17.23 11.24
CA GLY A 262 15.44 -17.59 10.80
C GLY A 262 14.54 -17.97 11.97
N ILE A 263 13.24 -17.79 11.77
CA ILE A 263 12.21 -18.27 12.70
C ILE A 263 11.64 -19.61 12.23
N GLU A 264 11.27 -20.46 13.17
CA GLU A 264 10.72 -21.81 12.90
C GLU A 264 9.40 -21.75 12.13
N SER A 265 8.48 -20.89 12.58
CA SER A 265 7.18 -20.69 11.96
C SER A 265 6.67 -19.28 12.20
N ILE A 266 5.83 -18.79 11.28
CA ILE A 266 5.19 -17.48 11.41
C ILE A 266 3.91 -17.64 12.25
N PRO A 267 3.77 -16.96 13.40
CA PRO A 267 2.53 -16.98 14.17
C PRO A 267 1.36 -16.36 13.43
N GLU A 268 0.14 -16.76 13.78
CA GLU A 268 -1.08 -16.28 13.13
C GLU A 268 -1.30 -14.79 13.36
N GLU A 269 -0.95 -14.30 14.55
CA GLU A 269 -0.98 -12.89 14.93
C GLU A 269 -0.08 -12.04 14.01
N MET A 270 1.13 -12.53 13.73
CA MET A 270 2.06 -11.86 12.81
C MET A 270 1.51 -11.82 11.39
N ARG A 271 0.93 -12.93 10.90
CA ARG A 271 0.26 -12.96 9.58
C ARG A 271 -0.89 -11.96 9.49
N LYS A 272 -1.76 -11.91 10.51
CA LYS A 272 -2.88 -10.96 10.58
C LYS A 272 -2.41 -9.51 10.62
N MET A 273 -1.36 -9.23 11.40
CA MET A 273 -0.76 -7.90 11.48
C MET A 273 -0.24 -7.45 10.11
N ILE A 274 0.55 -8.30 9.48
CA ILE A 274 1.12 -8.07 8.15
C ILE A 274 -0.01 -7.83 7.14
N ALA A 275 -0.99 -8.72 7.06
CA ALA A 275 -2.10 -8.62 6.11
C ALA A 275 -2.93 -7.34 6.32
N SER A 276 -3.26 -7.01 7.57
CA SER A 276 -4.06 -5.83 7.89
C SER A 276 -3.34 -4.53 7.56
N LEU A 277 -2.05 -4.43 7.91
CA LEU A 277 -1.25 -3.26 7.59
C LEU A 277 -1.04 -3.13 6.08
N GLN A 278 -0.71 -4.23 5.41
CA GLN A 278 -0.53 -4.26 3.97
C GLN A 278 -1.81 -3.84 3.24
N GLN A 279 -2.98 -4.36 3.61
CA GLN A 279 -4.25 -3.97 3.01
C GLN A 279 -4.51 -2.46 3.12
N LYS A 280 -4.27 -1.86 4.28
CA LYS A 280 -4.46 -0.40 4.48
C LYS A 280 -3.47 0.44 3.70
N LEU A 281 -2.21 0.02 3.61
CA LEU A 281 -1.23 0.74 2.79
C LEU A 281 -1.52 0.56 1.29
N LEU A 282 -1.94 -0.64 0.88
CA LEU A 282 -2.33 -0.94 -0.51
C LEU A 282 -3.49 -0.06 -0.96
N SER A 283 -4.51 0.20 -0.14
CA SER A 283 -5.63 1.07 -0.52
C SER A 283 -5.20 2.54 -0.72
N LEU A 284 -4.12 2.97 -0.06
CA LEU A 284 -3.46 4.26 -0.31
C LEU A 284 -2.56 4.26 -1.56
N GLY A 285 -2.50 3.15 -2.31
CA GLY A 285 -1.67 3.02 -3.51
C GLY A 285 -0.22 2.62 -3.22
N PHE A 286 0.15 2.37 -1.96
CA PHE A 286 1.47 1.85 -1.63
C PHE A 286 1.57 0.38 -2.05
N ARG A 287 2.56 0.04 -2.88
CA ARG A 287 2.80 -1.32 -3.32
C ARG A 287 4.12 -1.82 -2.70
N PRO A 288 4.08 -2.73 -1.70
CA PRO A 288 5.28 -3.34 -1.18
C PRO A 288 5.96 -4.21 -2.26
N GLU A 289 7.23 -4.52 -2.05
CA GLU A 289 8.00 -5.37 -2.94
C GLU A 289 7.35 -6.76 -3.07
N THR A 290 7.34 -7.32 -4.28
CA THR A 290 6.66 -8.59 -4.60
C THR A 290 7.44 -9.84 -4.20
N LYS A 291 8.63 -9.68 -3.60
CA LYS A 291 9.45 -10.81 -3.17
C LYS A 291 8.76 -11.56 -2.02
N PRO A 292 8.86 -12.90 -1.98
CA PRO A 292 8.38 -13.68 -0.85
C PRO A 292 8.96 -13.13 0.46
N PHE A 293 8.09 -12.89 1.43
CA PHE A 293 8.49 -12.43 2.75
C PHE A 293 9.20 -13.57 3.50
N ILE A 294 10.50 -13.40 3.74
CA ILE A 294 11.30 -14.31 4.56
C ILE A 294 11.55 -13.59 5.89
N PRO A 295 10.88 -13.95 6.99
CA PRO A 295 11.08 -13.33 8.29
C PRO A 295 12.46 -13.70 8.83
N HIS A 296 13.28 -12.68 9.10
CA HIS A 296 14.67 -12.88 9.50
C HIS A 296 15.20 -11.72 10.35
N VAL A 297 16.18 -12.02 11.19
CA VAL A 297 16.99 -11.02 11.90
C VAL A 297 18.39 -11.02 11.29
N THR A 298 18.80 -9.91 10.68
CA THR A 298 20.19 -9.80 10.19
C THR A 298 21.14 -9.68 11.38
N ILE A 299 22.09 -10.61 11.49
CA ILE A 299 23.07 -10.65 12.59
C ILE A 299 24.48 -10.25 12.16
N ALA A 300 24.81 -10.40 10.87
CA ALA A 300 26.08 -9.97 10.33
C ALA A 300 25.97 -9.56 8.86
N ARG A 301 26.85 -8.65 8.44
CA ARG A 301 26.96 -8.14 7.07
C ARG A 301 28.39 -8.29 6.57
N GLN A 302 28.57 -8.07 5.26
CA GLN A 302 29.87 -8.10 4.59
C GLN A 302 30.57 -9.47 4.59
N CYS A 303 29.89 -10.53 5.05
CA CYS A 303 30.36 -11.92 5.02
C CYS A 303 30.69 -12.37 3.59
N SER A 304 31.97 -12.45 3.26
CA SER A 304 32.44 -12.83 1.93
C SER A 304 32.50 -14.34 1.73
N GLN A 305 32.68 -15.08 2.82
CA GLN A 305 32.66 -16.54 2.85
C GLN A 305 31.22 -17.09 2.86
N LYS A 306 31.06 -18.32 2.36
CA LYS A 306 29.80 -19.04 2.41
C LYS A 306 29.66 -19.75 3.75
N TYR A 307 28.53 -19.55 4.41
CA TYR A 307 28.18 -20.24 5.64
C TYR A 307 27.01 -21.21 5.40
N PRO A 308 27.08 -22.47 5.84
CA PRO A 308 25.98 -23.43 5.70
C PRO A 308 24.77 -23.01 6.54
N SER A 309 23.59 -23.54 6.23
CA SER A 309 22.45 -23.44 7.15
C SER A 309 22.67 -24.39 8.32
N GLU A 310 22.41 -23.92 9.54
CA GLU A 310 22.58 -24.70 10.77
C GLU A 310 21.48 -24.39 11.77
N GLU A 311 21.10 -25.39 12.57
CA GLU A 311 20.26 -25.19 13.74
C GLU A 311 21.07 -24.50 14.85
N VAL A 312 20.40 -23.63 15.59
CA VAL A 312 21.02 -22.87 16.67
C VAL A 312 20.26 -23.09 17.98
N LYS A 313 20.90 -22.75 19.09
CA LYS A 313 20.21 -22.68 20.39
C LYS A 313 18.99 -21.78 20.26
N GLN A 314 17.82 -22.36 20.53
CA GLN A 314 16.54 -21.68 20.39
C GLN A 314 16.49 -20.41 21.26
N ILE A 315 16.08 -19.30 20.65
CA ILE A 315 15.80 -18.04 21.34
C ILE A 315 14.32 -17.74 21.23
N THR A 316 13.68 -17.59 22.38
CA THR A 316 12.29 -17.16 22.48
C THR A 316 12.20 -15.64 22.57
N TRP A 317 11.45 -15.03 21.66
CA TRP A 317 11.22 -13.58 21.60
C TRP A 317 9.74 -13.28 21.79
N GLN A 318 9.40 -12.63 22.91
CA GLN A 318 8.08 -12.07 23.14
C GLN A 318 7.90 -10.74 22.40
N VAL A 319 6.97 -10.69 21.45
CA VAL A 319 6.66 -9.52 20.65
C VAL A 319 5.40 -8.87 21.21
N SER A 320 5.57 -7.66 21.74
CA SER A 320 4.49 -6.86 22.33
C SER A 320 4.27 -5.52 21.62
N GLU A 321 5.10 -5.18 20.63
CA GLU A 321 5.03 -3.90 19.94
C GLU A 321 5.42 -3.99 18.46
N LEU A 322 4.82 -3.10 17.66
CA LEU A 322 5.23 -2.78 16.30
C LEU A 322 5.99 -1.44 16.31
N CYS A 323 7.10 -1.37 15.59
CA CYS A 323 7.89 -0.14 15.45
C CYS A 323 7.85 0.38 14.01
N LEU A 324 7.83 1.71 13.86
CA LEU A 324 8.19 2.39 12.62
C LEU A 324 9.58 2.99 12.79
N VAL A 325 10.46 2.67 11.87
CA VAL A 325 11.89 2.97 11.96
C VAL A 325 12.28 3.88 10.82
N ARG A 326 13.02 4.93 11.15
CA ARG A 326 13.72 5.83 10.23
C ARG A 326 15.14 5.32 10.03
N SER A 327 15.56 5.21 8.78
CA SER A 327 16.88 4.78 8.34
C SER A 327 17.58 5.92 7.63
N SER A 328 18.72 6.33 8.18
CA SER A 328 19.58 7.38 7.63
C SER A 328 20.91 6.76 7.16
N SER A 329 21.35 7.10 5.95
CA SER A 329 22.66 6.67 5.46
C SER A 329 23.75 7.53 6.07
N THR A 330 24.71 6.89 6.74
CA THR A 330 25.91 7.52 7.30
C THR A 330 27.15 6.95 6.62
N THR A 331 28.30 7.62 6.77
CA THR A 331 29.60 7.17 6.22
C THR A 331 30.04 5.79 6.73
N GLY A 332 29.51 5.31 7.86
CA GLY A 332 29.78 4.00 8.46
C GLY A 332 28.65 2.96 8.34
N GLY A 333 27.60 3.22 7.57
CA GLY A 333 26.46 2.31 7.40
C GLY A 333 25.10 2.98 7.61
N SER A 334 24.07 2.20 7.92
CA SER A 334 22.74 2.73 8.28
C SER A 334 22.66 3.01 9.77
N ASP A 335 22.13 4.19 10.12
CA ASP A 335 21.65 4.49 11.45
C ASP A 335 20.12 4.33 11.52
N TYR A 336 19.63 3.85 12.65
CA TYR A 336 18.21 3.51 12.85
C TYR A 336 17.64 4.21 14.06
N GLU A 337 16.50 4.85 13.86
CA GLU A 337 15.76 5.52 14.92
C GLU A 337 14.31 5.07 14.90
N ILE A 338 13.80 4.65 16.05
CA ILE A 338 12.39 4.29 16.20
C ILE A 338 11.59 5.58 16.37
N VAL A 339 10.83 5.94 15.34
CA VAL A 339 10.05 7.19 15.29
C VAL A 339 8.60 7.04 15.73
N ALA A 340 8.14 5.79 15.93
CA ALA A 340 6.86 5.46 16.56
C ALA A 340 6.81 4.00 17.02
N ARG A 341 6.04 3.73 18.06
CA ARG A 341 5.77 2.41 18.64
C ARG A 341 4.27 2.23 18.85
N TRP A 342 3.76 1.03 18.59
CA TRP A 342 2.37 0.66 18.87
C TRP A 342 2.34 -0.65 19.64
N LEU A 343 1.74 -0.62 20.83
CA LEU A 343 1.53 -1.82 21.63
C LEU A 343 0.52 -2.75 20.93
N LEU A 344 0.88 -4.02 20.88
CA LEU A 344 -0.01 -5.08 20.45
C LEU A 344 -0.98 -5.36 21.60
N THR A 345 -2.27 -5.21 21.34
CA THR A 345 -3.35 -5.42 22.32
C THR A 345 -4.47 -6.22 21.69
N ASP A 346 -5.23 -6.94 22.52
CA ASP A 346 -6.36 -7.73 22.05
C ASP A 346 -7.60 -6.90 21.70
N GLY A 347 -7.51 -5.56 21.79
CA GLY A 347 -8.60 -4.65 21.53
C GLY A 347 -9.69 -4.61 22.60
N ARG A 348 -9.51 -5.28 23.76
CA ARG A 348 -10.32 -5.02 24.95
C ARG A 348 -9.78 -3.76 25.63
N GLU A 349 -10.41 -2.63 25.34
CA GLU A 349 -10.33 -1.47 26.23
C GLU A 349 -10.77 -1.90 27.64
N LYS A 350 -10.01 -1.47 28.65
CA LYS A 350 -10.44 -1.54 30.05
C LYS A 350 -11.54 -0.53 30.31
#